data_AF-A0A1H0F6X8-F1
#
_entry.id   AF-A0A1H0F6X8-F1
#
_cell.length_a   1.000
_cell.length_b   1.000
_cell.length_c   1.000
_cell.angle_alpha   90.00
_cell.angle_beta   90.00
_cell.angle_gamma   90.00
#
_symmetry.space_group_name_H-M   'P 1'
#
loop_
_entity.id
_entity.type
_entity.pdbx_description
1 polymer ?
#
loop_
_entity_poly.entity_id
_entity_poly.type
_entity_poly.pdbx_seq_one_letter_code
_entity_poly.pdbx_strand_id
1 'polypeptide(L)'
;MNSVKIEPGRRKSKKPARKTYHHGDLRRQLVAAAEQIIVERGVEGFTLREAARRVGVSPAAPSHHFKDAKGLLTEVALLGFRDFGEALAAADKRGGKDPMRRLYQQGEAYVRFALKYPARFQLMFRIDKHDHTNVEFVRVSQRSFGILEDAVRAATGTSADQELSPDGKGLLMAVWSMVHGYCHLAFGGELSNPARGGGGNDVILETLLPLLLKHLPSPSRR
;
A
#
# COMPACT_ATOMS: atom_id res chain seq x y z
N MET A 1 80.02 -12.58 -26.87
CA MET A 1 79.45 -11.60 -25.93
C MET A 1 77.94 -11.63 -26.03
N ASN A 2 77.31 -11.98 -24.91
CA ASN A 2 75.93 -11.76 -24.46
C ASN A 2 74.72 -12.19 -25.29
N SER A 3 74.22 -13.35 -24.89
CA SER A 3 72.81 -13.75 -24.79
C SER A 3 71.90 -12.63 -24.25
N VAL A 4 70.73 -12.43 -24.87
CA VAL A 4 69.56 -11.84 -24.21
C VAL A 4 68.35 -12.72 -24.53
N LYS A 5 67.97 -13.55 -23.55
CA LYS A 5 66.67 -14.22 -23.47
C LYS A 5 65.61 -13.15 -23.19
N ILE A 6 64.57 -13.07 -24.02
CA ILE A 6 63.37 -12.29 -23.72
C ILE A 6 62.34 -13.27 -23.16
N GLU A 7 62.13 -13.24 -21.84
CA GLU A 7 61.03 -13.94 -21.19
C GLU A 7 59.70 -13.19 -21.35
N PRO A 8 58.55 -13.89 -21.40
CA PRO A 8 57.25 -13.28 -21.60
C PRO A 8 56.76 -12.56 -20.34
N GLY A 9 56.51 -11.26 -20.46
CA GLY A 9 55.89 -10.44 -19.41
C GLY A 9 54.49 -10.94 -19.06
N ARG A 10 54.36 -11.51 -17.85
CA ARG A 10 53.10 -11.97 -17.25
C ARG A 10 52.14 -10.80 -17.07
N ARG A 11 51.15 -10.67 -17.96
CA ARG A 11 50.07 -9.66 -17.88
C ARG A 11 49.19 -9.97 -16.67
N LYS A 12 49.35 -9.22 -15.57
CA LYS A 12 48.49 -9.33 -14.37
C LYS A 12 47.05 -8.92 -14.75
N SER A 13 46.12 -9.87 -14.72
CA SER A 13 44.69 -9.61 -14.87
C SER A 13 44.19 -8.75 -13.71
N LYS A 14 43.73 -7.52 -14.00
CA LYS A 14 43.01 -6.69 -13.03
C LYS A 14 41.74 -7.43 -12.61
N LYS A 15 41.61 -7.77 -11.32
CA LYS A 15 40.35 -8.23 -10.73
C LYS A 15 39.27 -7.17 -10.97
N PRO A 16 38.04 -7.54 -11.38
CA PRO A 16 36.97 -6.56 -11.52
C PRO A 16 36.68 -5.95 -10.15
N ALA A 17 36.67 -4.61 -10.11
CA ALA A 17 36.31 -3.86 -8.92
C ALA A 17 34.90 -4.29 -8.49
N ARG A 18 34.76 -4.77 -7.24
CA ARG A 18 33.45 -5.07 -6.64
C ARG A 18 32.64 -3.78 -6.70
N LYS A 19 31.54 -3.80 -7.45
CA LYS A 19 30.52 -2.74 -7.43
C LYS A 19 30.15 -2.51 -5.97
N THR A 20 30.49 -1.34 -5.46
CA THR A 20 30.07 -0.84 -4.15
C THR A 20 28.55 -0.87 -4.12
N TYR A 21 28.02 -1.86 -3.41
CA TYR A 21 26.60 -2.02 -3.18
C TYR A 21 26.14 -0.79 -2.38
N HIS A 22 25.43 0.13 -3.03
CA HIS A 22 24.88 1.27 -2.33
C HIS A 22 23.82 0.73 -1.36
N HIS A 23 24.03 0.82 -0.04
CA HIS A 23 23.15 0.22 0.98
C HIS A 23 21.68 0.65 0.87
N GLY A 24 21.41 1.87 0.38
CA GLY A 24 20.05 2.34 0.08
C GLY A 24 19.41 1.66 -1.14
N ASP A 25 20.20 1.11 -2.04
CA ASP A 25 19.74 0.33 -3.20
C ASP A 25 19.30 -1.07 -2.77
N LEU A 26 20.09 -1.74 -1.91
CA LEU A 26 19.75 -3.07 -1.40
C LEU A 26 18.41 -3.08 -0.65
N ARG A 27 18.20 -2.11 0.25
CA ARG A 27 16.96 -2.01 1.03
C ARG A 27 15.74 -1.89 0.09
N ARG A 28 15.81 -1.03 -0.92
CA ARG A 28 14.74 -0.86 -1.92
C ARG A 28 14.54 -2.11 -2.77
N GLN A 29 15.63 -2.75 -3.22
CA GLN A 29 15.54 -3.99 -3.99
C GLN A 29 14.88 -5.12 -3.20
N LEU A 30 15.17 -5.24 -1.89
CA LEU A 30 14.53 -6.23 -1.02
C LEU A 30 13.04 -5.95 -0.80
N VAL A 31 12.63 -4.69 -0.65
CA VAL A 31 11.21 -4.30 -0.58
C VAL A 31 10.51 -4.65 -1.90
N ALA A 32 11.08 -4.29 -3.04
CA ALA A 32 10.53 -4.61 -4.36
C ALA A 32 10.44 -6.14 -4.60
N ALA A 33 11.45 -6.90 -4.18
CA ALA A 33 11.43 -8.36 -4.26
C ALA A 33 10.34 -8.95 -3.37
N ALA A 34 10.15 -8.42 -2.15
CA ALA A 34 9.07 -8.84 -1.26
C ALA A 34 7.69 -8.61 -1.90
N GLU A 35 7.49 -7.46 -2.56
CA GLU A 35 6.25 -7.17 -3.29
C GLU A 35 5.97 -8.16 -4.42
N GLN A 36 6.98 -8.52 -5.22
CA GLN A 36 6.80 -9.53 -6.26
C GLN A 36 6.46 -10.91 -5.66
N ILE A 37 7.11 -11.29 -4.55
CA ILE A 37 6.84 -12.57 -3.89
C ILE A 37 5.39 -12.63 -3.40
N ILE A 38 4.89 -11.57 -2.74
CA ILE A 38 3.50 -11.57 -2.24
C ILE A 38 2.47 -11.55 -3.38
N VAL A 39 2.80 -10.95 -4.53
CA VAL A 39 1.95 -11.00 -5.72
C VAL A 39 1.89 -12.42 -6.28
N GLU A 40 3.02 -13.10 -6.38
CA GLU A 40 3.08 -14.43 -7.00
C GLU A 40 2.61 -15.57 -6.09
N ARG A 41 2.84 -15.46 -4.78
CA ARG A 41 2.68 -16.58 -3.83
C ARG A 41 1.81 -16.25 -2.62
N GLY A 42 1.26 -15.04 -2.56
CA GLY A 42 0.59 -14.53 -1.38
C GLY A 42 1.56 -14.23 -0.23
N VAL A 43 1.06 -13.55 0.80
CA VAL A 43 1.85 -13.21 1.99
C VAL A 43 2.33 -14.44 2.76
N GLU A 44 1.57 -15.54 2.73
CA GLU A 44 1.93 -16.80 3.39
C GLU A 44 3.13 -17.48 2.72
N GLY A 45 3.33 -17.28 1.42
CA GLY A 45 4.46 -17.81 0.67
C GLY A 45 5.76 -16.99 0.80
N PHE A 46 5.73 -15.87 1.54
CA PHE A 46 6.87 -14.98 1.68
C PHE A 46 7.92 -15.50 2.65
N THR A 47 9.19 -15.41 2.25
CA THR A 47 10.34 -15.66 3.14
C THR A 47 11.48 -14.68 2.86
N LEU A 48 12.25 -14.32 3.91
CA LEU A 48 13.45 -13.49 3.75
C LEU A 48 14.49 -14.14 2.81
N ARG A 49 14.60 -15.47 2.85
CA ARG A 49 15.55 -16.22 2.02
C ARG A 49 15.21 -16.07 0.53
N GLU A 50 13.93 -16.15 0.18
CA GLU A 50 13.49 -15.96 -1.19
C GLU A 50 13.72 -14.51 -1.67
N ALA A 51 13.46 -13.52 -0.81
CA ALA A 51 13.78 -12.12 -1.13
C ALA A 51 15.29 -11.92 -1.38
N ALA A 52 16.15 -12.47 -0.51
CA ALA A 52 17.61 -12.44 -0.69
C ALA A 52 18.05 -13.10 -2.01
N ARG A 53 17.46 -14.26 -2.33
CA ARG A 53 17.75 -15.01 -3.55
C ARG A 53 17.40 -14.21 -4.81
N ARG A 54 16.23 -13.56 -4.84
CA ARG A 54 15.81 -12.73 -5.98
C ARG A 54 16.72 -11.53 -6.22
N VAL A 55 17.21 -10.92 -5.15
CA VAL A 55 18.12 -9.76 -5.21
C VAL A 55 19.58 -10.20 -5.48
N GLY A 56 19.91 -11.49 -5.31
CA GLY A 56 21.26 -12.01 -5.54
C GLY A 56 22.24 -11.68 -4.41
N VAL A 57 21.75 -11.58 -3.17
CA VAL A 57 22.56 -11.33 -1.96
C VAL A 57 22.60 -12.55 -1.04
N SER A 58 23.46 -12.50 -0.02
CA SER A 58 23.53 -13.57 0.97
C SER A 58 22.21 -13.70 1.73
N PRO A 59 21.83 -14.92 2.17
CA PRO A 59 20.59 -15.14 2.95
C PRO A 59 20.51 -14.33 4.25
N ALA A 60 21.66 -13.92 4.81
CA ALA A 60 21.73 -13.09 6.01
C ALA A 60 21.56 -11.59 5.74
N ALA A 61 21.70 -11.13 4.49
CA ALA A 61 21.64 -9.71 4.19
C ALA A 61 20.31 -9.04 4.60
N PRO A 62 19.11 -9.63 4.37
CA PRO A 62 17.86 -8.97 4.75
C PRO A 62 17.70 -8.78 6.26
N SER A 63 18.13 -9.73 7.10
CA SER A 63 17.98 -9.60 8.56
C SER A 63 18.80 -8.46 9.14
N HIS A 64 19.93 -8.08 8.51
CA HIS A 64 20.69 -6.89 8.91
C HIS A 64 19.95 -5.57 8.61
N HIS A 65 19.06 -5.55 7.62
CA HIS A 65 18.31 -4.36 7.23
C HIS A 65 16.93 -4.27 7.88
N PHE A 66 16.29 -5.43 8.12
CA PHE A 66 14.89 -5.50 8.50
C PHE A 66 14.64 -6.32 9.77
N LYS A 67 15.69 -6.82 10.43
CA LYS A 67 15.64 -7.74 11.58
C LYS A 67 15.07 -9.11 11.23
N ASP A 68 13.84 -9.18 10.73
CA ASP A 68 13.11 -10.40 10.43
C ASP A 68 12.14 -10.21 9.25
N ALA A 69 11.35 -11.26 8.96
CA ALA A 69 10.35 -11.25 7.90
C ALA A 69 9.26 -10.21 8.13
N LYS A 70 8.82 -10.02 9.39
CA LYS A 70 7.81 -9.01 9.73
C LYS A 70 8.34 -7.62 9.44
N GLY A 71 9.59 -7.31 9.78
CA GLY A 71 10.18 -6.01 9.50
C GLY A 71 10.25 -5.67 8.01
N LEU A 72 10.54 -6.65 7.13
CA LEU A 72 10.50 -6.42 5.68
C LEU A 72 9.05 -6.22 5.19
N LEU A 73 8.09 -6.99 5.71
CA LEU A 73 6.68 -6.80 5.39
C LEU A 73 6.11 -5.47 5.92
N THR A 74 6.58 -4.98 7.07
CA THR A 74 6.25 -3.63 7.59
C THR A 74 6.65 -2.55 6.59
N GLU A 75 7.81 -2.69 5.95
CA GLU A 75 8.29 -1.73 4.95
C GLU A 75 7.47 -1.73 3.66
N VAL A 76 7.00 -2.91 3.24
CA VAL A 76 6.05 -3.01 2.13
C VAL A 76 4.70 -2.37 2.51
N ALA A 77 4.19 -2.65 3.71
CA ALA A 77 2.94 -2.06 4.19
C ALA A 77 3.04 -0.53 4.35
N LEU A 78 4.18 -0.03 4.82
CA LEU A 78 4.52 1.39 4.89
C LEU A 78 4.48 2.06 3.52
N LEU A 79 5.10 1.44 2.51
CA LEU A 79 5.04 1.93 1.12
C LEU A 79 3.60 1.95 0.62
N GLY A 80 2.83 0.90 0.92
CA GLY A 80 1.39 0.83 0.64
C GLY A 80 0.60 1.99 1.22
N PHE A 81 0.71 2.27 2.52
CA PHE A 81 -0.02 3.37 3.15
C PHE A 81 0.43 4.76 2.67
N ARG A 82 1.72 4.93 2.29
CA ARG A 82 2.20 6.19 1.69
C ARG A 82 1.53 6.45 0.34
N ASP A 83 1.67 5.50 -0.58
CA ASP A 83 1.10 5.62 -1.94
C ASP A 83 -0.43 5.73 -1.88
N PHE A 84 -1.06 5.01 -0.95
CA PHE A 84 -2.50 5.05 -0.72
C PHE A 84 -2.96 6.40 -0.20
N GLY A 85 -2.30 6.94 0.83
CA GLY A 85 -2.60 8.26 1.37
C GLY A 85 -2.42 9.37 0.32
N GLU A 86 -1.40 9.29 -0.53
CA GLU A 86 -1.21 10.22 -1.65
C GLU A 86 -2.37 10.13 -2.66
N ALA A 87 -2.81 8.92 -3.00
CA ALA A 87 -3.95 8.72 -3.90
C ALA A 87 -5.26 9.31 -3.32
N LEU A 88 -5.53 9.09 -2.03
CA LEU A 88 -6.70 9.65 -1.35
C LEU A 88 -6.62 11.18 -1.27
N ALA A 89 -5.46 11.75 -0.93
CA ALA A 89 -5.28 13.20 -0.85
C ALA A 89 -5.45 13.87 -2.23
N ALA A 90 -4.94 13.25 -3.29
CA ALA A 90 -5.15 13.75 -4.65
C ALA A 90 -6.63 13.69 -5.06
N ALA A 91 -7.34 12.63 -4.66
CA ALA A 91 -8.77 12.49 -4.92
C ALA A 91 -9.62 13.50 -4.15
N ASP A 92 -9.30 13.72 -2.89
CA ASP A 92 -9.93 14.74 -2.05
C ASP A 92 -9.86 16.12 -2.72
N LYS A 93 -8.67 16.52 -3.21
CA LYS A 93 -8.47 17.78 -3.94
C LYS A 93 -9.34 17.88 -5.20
N ARG A 94 -9.52 16.78 -5.95
CA ARG A 94 -10.41 16.76 -7.13
C ARG A 94 -11.89 16.95 -6.77
N GLY A 95 -12.28 16.60 -5.55
CA GLY A 95 -13.62 16.85 -5.02
C GLY A 95 -13.93 18.33 -4.81
N GLY A 96 -12.91 19.17 -4.65
CA GLY A 96 -13.06 20.61 -4.49
C GLY A 96 -13.75 20.97 -3.17
N LYS A 97 -14.72 21.89 -3.22
CA LYS A 97 -15.42 22.41 -2.03
C LYS A 97 -16.63 21.59 -1.59
N ASP A 98 -17.08 20.64 -2.42
CA ASP A 98 -18.26 19.82 -2.13
C ASP A 98 -17.86 18.60 -1.29
N PRO A 99 -18.28 18.49 -0.02
CA PRO A 99 -17.92 17.37 0.84
C PRO A 99 -18.37 16.01 0.31
N MET A 100 -19.54 15.95 -0.34
CA MET A 100 -20.07 14.70 -0.88
C MET A 100 -19.26 14.26 -2.09
N ARG A 101 -18.87 15.21 -2.94
CA ARG A 101 -17.98 14.94 -4.08
C ARG A 101 -16.59 14.51 -3.64
N ARG A 102 -16.06 15.07 -2.54
CA ARG A 102 -14.79 14.62 -1.94
C ARG A 102 -14.86 13.16 -1.50
N LEU A 103 -15.90 12.78 -0.75
CA LEU A 103 -16.12 11.39 -0.34
C LEU A 103 -16.25 10.44 -1.54
N TYR A 104 -16.98 10.85 -2.58
CA TYR A 104 -17.08 10.08 -3.82
C TYR A 104 -15.72 9.85 -4.48
N GLN A 105 -14.94 10.92 -4.67
CA GLN A 105 -13.62 10.84 -5.29
C GLN A 105 -12.66 9.97 -4.48
N GLN A 106 -12.68 10.09 -3.15
CA GLN A 106 -11.88 9.25 -2.26
C GLN A 106 -12.28 7.77 -2.36
N GLY A 107 -13.58 7.46 -2.36
CA GLY A 107 -14.05 6.08 -2.52
C GLY A 107 -13.63 5.47 -3.87
N GLU A 108 -13.70 6.23 -4.95
CA GLU A 108 -13.21 5.80 -6.26
C GLU A 108 -11.70 5.52 -6.24
N ALA A 109 -10.91 6.44 -5.67
CA ALA A 109 -9.46 6.27 -5.55
C ALA A 109 -9.07 5.08 -4.66
N TYR A 110 -9.84 4.84 -3.59
CA TYR A 110 -9.68 3.69 -2.71
C TYR A 110 -9.77 2.38 -3.50
N VAL A 111 -10.87 2.20 -4.23
CA VAL A 111 -11.13 1.01 -5.05
C VAL A 111 -10.08 0.85 -6.14
N ARG A 112 -9.79 1.93 -6.90
CA ARG A 112 -8.78 1.90 -7.96
C ARG A 112 -7.41 1.49 -7.42
N PHE A 113 -7.02 2.00 -6.25
CA PHE A 113 -5.75 1.62 -5.63
C PHE A 113 -5.75 0.14 -5.23
N ALA A 114 -6.81 -0.30 -4.56
CA ALA A 114 -6.97 -1.68 -4.10
C ALA A 114 -6.90 -2.68 -5.27
N LEU A 115 -7.61 -2.40 -6.37
CA LEU A 115 -7.62 -3.24 -7.58
C LEU A 115 -6.31 -3.18 -8.37
N LYS A 116 -5.62 -2.03 -8.37
CA LYS A 116 -4.32 -1.89 -9.05
C LYS A 116 -3.21 -2.64 -8.30
N TYR A 117 -3.25 -2.67 -6.97
CA TYR A 117 -2.21 -3.26 -6.13
C TYR A 117 -2.77 -4.23 -5.07
N PRO A 118 -3.47 -5.32 -5.47
CA PRO A 118 -4.25 -6.14 -4.54
C PRO A 118 -3.42 -6.79 -3.43
N ALA A 119 -2.26 -7.37 -3.77
CA ALA A 119 -1.41 -8.02 -2.76
C ALA A 119 -0.82 -7.01 -1.75
N ARG A 120 -0.41 -5.83 -2.22
CA ARG A 120 0.11 -4.75 -1.36
C ARG A 120 -1.01 -4.20 -0.48
N PHE A 121 -2.19 -3.95 -1.06
CA PHE A 121 -3.36 -3.47 -0.35
C PHE A 121 -3.79 -4.43 0.76
N GLN A 122 -3.89 -5.73 0.46
CA GLN A 122 -4.22 -6.73 1.47
C GLN A 122 -3.16 -6.76 2.59
N LEU A 123 -1.87 -6.69 2.26
CA LEU A 123 -0.81 -6.68 3.27
C LEU A 123 -0.92 -5.49 4.24
N MET A 124 -1.30 -4.29 3.76
CA MET A 124 -1.49 -3.10 4.61
C MET A 124 -2.39 -3.39 5.81
N PHE A 125 -3.46 -4.16 5.62
CA PHE A 125 -4.46 -4.47 6.64
C PHE A 125 -4.26 -5.82 7.36
N ARG A 126 -3.21 -6.59 7.03
CA ARG A 126 -2.85 -7.85 7.71
C ARG A 126 -1.99 -7.59 8.95
N ILE A 127 -2.65 -7.16 10.03
CA ILE A 127 -2.01 -6.81 11.32
C ILE A 127 -1.17 -7.93 11.94
N ASP A 128 -1.41 -9.19 11.55
CA ASP A 128 -0.68 -10.37 12.00
C ASP A 128 0.67 -10.56 11.27
N LYS A 129 0.83 -9.94 10.09
CA LYS A 129 1.96 -10.19 9.17
C LYS A 129 3.06 -9.14 9.20
N HIS A 130 2.80 -7.98 9.78
CA HIS A 130 3.79 -6.92 9.94
C HIS A 130 3.76 -6.38 11.38
N ASP A 131 4.74 -5.55 11.70
CA ASP A 131 4.78 -4.83 12.97
C ASP A 131 3.90 -3.58 12.89
N HIS A 132 2.63 -3.73 13.28
CA HIS A 132 1.66 -2.64 13.34
C HIS A 132 1.91 -1.67 14.51
N THR A 133 2.88 -1.96 15.38
CA THR A 133 3.30 -1.07 16.49
C THR A 133 4.48 -0.18 16.10
N ASN A 134 5.08 -0.40 14.93
CA ASN A 134 6.14 0.43 14.40
C ASN A 134 5.68 1.90 14.30
N VAL A 135 6.44 2.81 14.90
CA VAL A 135 6.06 4.24 15.00
C VAL A 135 5.80 4.88 13.64
N GLU A 136 6.64 4.58 12.65
CA GLU A 136 6.46 5.09 11.30
C GLU A 136 5.23 4.50 10.62
N PHE A 137 4.96 3.22 10.84
CA PHE A 137 3.76 2.56 10.32
C PHE A 137 2.50 3.22 10.89
N VAL A 138 2.44 3.39 12.21
CA VAL A 138 1.32 4.05 12.91
C VAL A 138 1.11 5.45 12.33
N ARG A 139 2.18 6.25 12.20
CA ARG A 139 2.12 7.61 11.67
C ARG A 139 1.56 7.67 10.25
N VAL A 140 2.04 6.82 9.33
CA VAL A 140 1.59 6.84 7.93
C VAL A 140 0.17 6.29 7.81
N SER A 141 -0.16 5.21 8.51
CA SER A 141 -1.50 4.63 8.54
C SER A 141 -2.52 5.65 9.04
N GLN A 142 -2.26 6.29 10.18
CA GLN A 142 -3.11 7.35 10.73
C GLN A 142 -3.27 8.54 9.78
N ARG A 143 -2.17 8.98 9.14
CA ARG A 143 -2.25 10.05 8.14
C ARG A 143 -3.18 9.68 6.98
N SER A 144 -3.11 8.44 6.49
CA SER A 144 -3.97 7.99 5.40
C SER A 144 -5.44 7.90 5.82
N PHE A 145 -5.71 7.45 7.05
CA PHE A 145 -7.06 7.36 7.61
C PHE A 145 -7.65 8.75 7.90
N GLY A 146 -6.82 9.68 8.37
CA GLY A 146 -7.21 11.06 8.65
C GLY A 146 -7.76 11.80 7.42
N ILE A 147 -7.33 11.44 6.20
CA ILE A 147 -7.88 12.02 4.96
C ILE A 147 -9.37 11.68 4.79
N LEU A 148 -9.77 10.46 5.15
CA LEU A 148 -11.18 10.07 5.14
C LEU A 148 -11.94 10.74 6.28
N GLU A 149 -11.33 10.78 7.47
CA GLU A 149 -11.91 11.47 8.63
C GLU A 149 -12.21 12.95 8.31
N ASP A 150 -11.27 13.66 7.69
CA ASP A 150 -11.42 15.07 7.28
C ASP A 150 -12.55 15.27 6.26
N ALA A 151 -12.75 14.32 5.35
CA ALA A 151 -13.86 14.37 4.41
C ALA A 151 -15.21 14.11 5.10
N VAL A 152 -15.25 13.19 6.06
CA VAL A 152 -16.46 12.95 6.88
C VAL A 152 -16.79 14.17 7.72
N ARG A 153 -15.80 14.80 8.37
CA ARG A 153 -15.97 16.05 9.12
C ARG A 153 -16.60 17.14 8.25
N ALA A 154 -16.07 17.32 7.04
CA ALA A 154 -16.62 18.29 6.11
C ALA A 154 -18.07 17.96 5.71
N ALA A 155 -18.40 16.67 5.54
CA ALA A 155 -19.74 16.23 5.17
C ALA A 155 -20.76 16.38 6.33
N THR A 156 -20.30 16.26 7.58
CA THR A 156 -21.13 16.43 8.78
C THR A 156 -21.14 17.87 9.31
N GLY A 157 -20.41 18.80 8.68
CA GLY A 157 -20.29 20.18 9.14
C GLY A 157 -19.50 20.32 10.45
N THR A 158 -18.64 19.35 10.78
CA THR A 158 -17.79 19.36 11.98
C THR A 158 -16.48 20.08 11.67
N SER A 159 -16.07 21.01 12.53
CA SER A 159 -14.80 21.73 12.37
C SER A 159 -13.60 20.79 12.49
N ALA A 160 -12.49 21.14 11.84
CA ALA A 160 -11.28 20.32 11.80
C ALA A 160 -10.61 20.13 13.17
N ASP A 161 -10.82 21.07 14.09
CA ASP A 161 -10.28 21.09 15.46
C ASP A 161 -11.16 20.39 16.49
N GLN A 162 -12.39 20.02 16.13
CA GLN A 162 -13.31 19.33 17.05
C GLN A 162 -13.09 17.81 17.00
N GLU A 163 -13.65 17.03 17.92
CA GLU A 163 -13.77 15.59 17.71
C GLU A 163 -15.07 15.27 16.95
N LEU A 164 -15.06 14.20 16.15
CA LEU A 164 -16.30 13.64 15.62
C LEU A 164 -17.21 13.18 16.79
N SER A 165 -18.51 13.49 16.69
CA SER A 165 -19.52 12.95 17.59
C SER A 165 -19.59 11.41 17.48
N PRO A 166 -20.26 10.70 18.41
CA PRO A 166 -20.48 9.26 18.28
C PRO A 166 -21.09 8.87 16.92
N ASP A 167 -22.07 9.64 16.44
CA ASP A 167 -22.68 9.43 15.12
C ASP A 167 -21.69 9.68 13.98
N GLY A 168 -20.85 10.71 14.08
CA GLY A 168 -19.79 10.99 13.11
C GLY A 168 -18.74 9.88 13.05
N LYS A 169 -18.34 9.34 14.21
CA LYS A 169 -17.46 8.17 14.32
C LYS A 169 -18.12 6.93 13.70
N GLY A 170 -19.41 6.71 13.96
CA GLY A 170 -20.20 5.65 13.32
C GLY A 170 -20.25 5.79 11.80
N LEU A 171 -20.46 7.01 11.29
CA LEU A 171 -20.47 7.31 9.87
C LEU A 171 -19.13 7.04 9.20
N LEU A 172 -18.03 7.49 9.82
CA LEU A 172 -16.67 7.22 9.37
C LEU A 172 -16.43 5.72 9.21
N MET A 173 -16.80 4.94 10.22
CA MET A 173 -16.67 3.48 10.19
C MET A 173 -17.56 2.85 9.13
N ALA A 174 -18.79 3.34 8.92
CA ALA A 174 -19.69 2.83 7.90
C ALA A 174 -19.16 3.07 6.48
N VAL A 175 -18.70 4.29 6.19
CA VAL A 175 -18.10 4.65 4.88
C VAL A 175 -16.86 3.79 4.61
N TRP A 176 -15.96 3.68 5.60
CA TRP A 176 -14.77 2.85 5.47
C TRP A 176 -15.13 1.38 5.25
N SER A 177 -16.05 0.83 6.06
CA SER A 177 -16.45 -0.58 5.99
C SER A 177 -17.06 -0.94 4.63
N MET A 178 -17.87 -0.05 4.05
CA MET A 178 -18.45 -0.30 2.72
C MET A 178 -17.35 -0.40 1.66
N VAL A 179 -16.49 0.61 1.53
CA VAL A 179 -15.48 0.61 0.45
C VAL A 179 -14.42 -0.46 0.66
N HIS A 180 -14.06 -0.72 1.92
CA HIS A 180 -13.12 -1.78 2.27
C HIS A 180 -13.70 -3.16 1.98
N GLY A 181 -14.92 -3.43 2.45
CA GLY A 181 -15.65 -4.68 2.19
C GLY A 181 -15.87 -4.93 0.70
N TYR A 182 -16.20 -3.87 -0.04
CA TYR A 182 -16.28 -3.91 -1.50
C TYR A 182 -14.98 -4.42 -2.14
N CYS A 183 -13.83 -3.85 -1.77
CA CYS A 183 -12.55 -4.28 -2.32
C CYS A 183 -12.28 -5.76 -2.04
N HIS A 184 -12.62 -6.25 -0.86
CA HIS A 184 -12.46 -7.66 -0.49
C HIS A 184 -13.37 -8.59 -1.31
N LEU A 185 -14.63 -8.22 -1.54
CA LEU A 185 -15.54 -8.94 -2.44
C LEU A 185 -15.10 -8.88 -3.92
N ALA A 186 -14.34 -7.85 -4.30
CA ALA A 186 -13.78 -7.76 -5.65
C ALA A 186 -12.60 -8.72 -5.81
N PHE A 187 -11.77 -8.88 -4.78
CA PHE A 187 -10.61 -9.76 -4.81
C PHE A 187 -10.97 -11.24 -4.95
N GLY A 188 -12.05 -11.70 -4.33
CA GLY A 188 -12.52 -13.09 -4.46
C GLY A 188 -13.36 -13.36 -5.71
N GLY A 189 -13.59 -12.33 -6.54
CA GLY A 189 -14.39 -12.43 -7.77
C GLY A 189 -15.90 -12.57 -7.52
N GLU A 190 -16.37 -12.43 -6.27
CA GLU A 190 -17.78 -12.55 -5.92
C GLU A 190 -18.66 -11.52 -6.61
N LEU A 191 -18.09 -10.35 -6.92
CA LEU A 191 -18.78 -9.27 -7.62
C LEU A 191 -18.87 -9.48 -9.14
N SER A 192 -17.98 -10.27 -9.70
CA SER A 192 -18.03 -10.70 -11.10
C SER A 192 -18.90 -11.94 -11.28
N ASN A 193 -19.52 -12.45 -10.20
CA ASN A 193 -20.34 -13.63 -10.25
C ASN A 193 -21.70 -13.33 -10.93
N PRO A 194 -21.95 -13.88 -12.12
CA PRO A 194 -23.20 -13.63 -12.85
C PRO A 194 -24.43 -14.15 -12.09
N ALA A 195 -24.28 -15.17 -11.24
CA ALA A 195 -25.37 -15.70 -10.42
C ALA A 195 -25.85 -14.72 -9.32
N ARG A 196 -25.05 -13.69 -9.01
CA ARG A 196 -25.41 -12.60 -8.08
C ARG A 196 -25.76 -11.29 -8.80
N GLY A 197 -25.96 -11.33 -10.12
CA GLY A 197 -26.23 -10.14 -10.92
C GLY A 197 -25.02 -9.23 -11.12
N GLY A 198 -23.81 -9.79 -11.01
CA GLY A 198 -22.56 -9.05 -11.13
C GLY A 198 -22.41 -8.36 -12.49
N GLY A 199 -22.26 -7.04 -12.47
CA GLY A 199 -21.70 -6.26 -13.58
C GLY A 199 -20.22 -5.99 -13.33
N GLY A 200 -19.46 -5.68 -14.39
CA GLY A 200 -18.02 -5.38 -14.28
C GLY A 200 -17.71 -4.26 -13.28
N ASN A 201 -16.42 -4.07 -12.97
CA ASN A 201 -15.92 -3.12 -11.96
C ASN A 201 -16.52 -1.69 -12.03
N ASP A 202 -17.03 -1.29 -13.19
CA ASP A 202 -17.64 0.02 -13.46
C ASP A 202 -18.99 0.22 -12.75
N VAL A 203 -19.78 -0.85 -12.57
CA VAL A 203 -21.12 -0.77 -11.95
C VAL A 203 -21.07 -0.24 -10.52
N ILE A 204 -19.98 -0.49 -9.79
CA ILE A 204 -19.95 -0.21 -8.35
C ILE A 204 -19.37 1.16 -8.03
N LEU A 205 -18.37 1.61 -8.80
CA LEU A 205 -17.93 2.99 -8.74
C LEU A 205 -19.06 3.96 -9.13
N GLU A 206 -19.85 3.58 -10.14
CA GLU A 206 -20.88 4.45 -10.69
C GLU A 206 -22.26 4.32 -10.01
N THR A 207 -22.52 3.22 -9.27
CA THR A 207 -23.87 2.97 -8.69
C THR A 207 -23.86 2.86 -7.16
N LEU A 208 -23.06 1.96 -6.56
CA LEU A 208 -23.17 1.68 -5.12
C LEU A 208 -22.59 2.80 -4.24
N LEU A 209 -21.46 3.40 -4.64
CA LEU A 209 -20.88 4.51 -3.89
C LEU A 209 -21.82 5.74 -3.91
N PRO A 210 -22.38 6.18 -5.06
CA PRO A 210 -23.42 7.21 -5.08
C PRO A 210 -24.67 6.87 -4.27
N LEU A 211 -25.15 5.62 -4.33
CA LEU A 211 -26.31 5.19 -3.55
C LEU A 211 -26.05 5.29 -2.05
N LEU A 212 -24.89 4.83 -1.56
CA LEU A 212 -24.60 4.94 -0.14
C LEU A 212 -24.40 6.40 0.28
N LEU A 213 -23.73 7.21 -0.54
CA LEU A 213 -23.57 8.64 -0.29
C LEU A 213 -24.93 9.37 -0.25
N LYS A 214 -25.88 9.00 -1.11
CA LYS A 214 -27.25 9.54 -1.11
C LYS A 214 -28.02 9.23 0.18
N HIS A 215 -27.68 8.12 0.85
CA HIS A 215 -28.32 7.68 2.09
C HIS A 215 -27.47 7.99 3.35
N LEU A 216 -26.34 8.69 3.21
CA LEU A 216 -25.65 9.23 4.38
C LEU A 216 -26.63 10.18 5.09
N PRO A 217 -26.79 10.09 6.43
CA PRO A 217 -27.61 11.02 7.17
C PRO A 217 -27.16 12.45 6.84
N SER A 218 -28.06 13.25 6.27
CA SER A 218 -27.78 14.67 6.06
C SER A 218 -27.48 15.28 7.42
N PRO A 219 -26.49 16.19 7.54
CA PRO A 219 -26.31 16.94 8.77
C PRO A 219 -27.67 17.57 9.09
N SER A 220 -28.21 17.23 10.26
CA SER A 220 -29.49 17.74 10.73
C SER A 220 -29.41 19.25 10.59
N ARG A 221 -30.24 19.84 9.72
CA ARG A 221 -30.35 21.30 9.65
C ARG A 221 -30.80 21.76 11.04
N ARG A 222 -29.87 22.29 11.83
CA ARG A 222 -30.19 23.08 13.01
C ARG A 222 -30.59 24.48 12.56
#